data_AF-A0A524FAU6-F1
#
_entry.id   AF-A0A524FAU6-F1
#
_cell.length_a   1.000
_cell.length_b   1.000
_cell.length_c   1.000
_cell.angle_alpha   90.00
_cell.angle_beta   90.00
_cell.angle_gamma   90.00
#
_symmetry.space_group_name_H-M   'P 1'
#
loop_
_entity.id
_entity.type
_entity.pdbx_description
1 polymer ?
#
loop_
_entity_poly.entity_id
_entity_poly.type
_entity_poly.pdbx_seq_one_letter_code
_entity_poly.pdbx_strand_id
1 'polypeptide(L)' 'MEILEVKLTPVEDIKKTQDNEFLKELAEGYLEVEISKKKALLKEYSKAYDNLQDKDSFNGQYLETLISILRDELKDN' A
#
# COMPACT_ATOMS: atom_id res chain seq x y z
N MET A 1 38.59 -44.89 11.29
CA MET A 1 37.70 -44.12 10.41
C MET A 1 36.79 -43.32 11.31
N GLU A 2 36.92 -42.00 11.32
CA GLU A 2 35.95 -41.12 12.00
C GLU A 2 34.69 -41.03 11.12
N ILE A 3 33.55 -41.36 11.71
CA ILE A 3 32.26 -41.15 11.07
C ILE A 3 31.89 -39.70 11.36
N LEU A 4 31.95 -38.85 10.33
CA LEU A 4 31.41 -37.50 10.39
C LEU A 4 29.88 -37.61 10.54
N GLU A 5 29.36 -37.25 11.71
CA GLU A 5 27.92 -37.08 11.92
C GLU A 5 27.41 -35.92 11.06
N VAL A 6 26.85 -36.25 9.90
CA VAL A 6 26.07 -35.30 9.11
C VAL A 6 24.78 -35.04 9.87
N LYS A 7 24.68 -33.89 10.53
CA LYS A 7 23.41 -33.39 11.08
C LYS A 7 22.48 -33.06 9.91
N LEU A 8 21.64 -34.01 9.53
CA LEU A 8 20.54 -33.79 8.61
C LEU A 8 19.48 -32.96 9.32
N THR A 9 19.28 -31.71 8.90
CA THR A 9 18.11 -30.94 9.31
C THR A 9 16.86 -31.56 8.68
N PRO A 10 15.73 -31.64 9.42
CA PRO A 10 14.50 -32.26 8.91
C PRO A 10 14.00 -31.53 7.66
N VAL A 11 13.69 -32.29 6.61
CA VAL A 11 13.21 -31.77 5.31
C VAL A 11 11.95 -30.89 5.44
N GLU A 12 11.16 -31.09 6.50
CA GLU A 12 9.95 -30.32 6.80
C GLU A 12 10.25 -28.87 7.21
N ASP A 13 11.34 -28.63 7.94
CA ASP A 13 11.75 -27.26 8.34
C ASP A 13 12.25 -26.45 7.14
N ILE A 14 12.85 -27.11 6.15
CA ILE A 14 13.37 -26.48 4.93
C ILE A 14 12.21 -25.98 4.05
N LYS A 15 11.15 -26.80 3.87
CA LYS A 15 9.94 -26.41 3.11
C LYS A 15 9.20 -25.23 3.74
N LYS A 16 9.02 -25.26 5.06
CA LYS A 16 8.32 -24.21 5.81
C LYS A 16 9.06 -22.87 5.75
N THR A 17 10.38 -22.91 5.64
CA THR A 17 11.22 -21.71 5.48
C THR A 17 11.11 -21.14 4.06
N GLN A 18 11.11 -21.99 3.02
CA GLN A 18 10.90 -21.55 1.62
C GLN A 18 9.51 -20.94 1.38
N ASP A 19 8.45 -21.54 1.94
CA ASP A 19 7.08 -21.01 1.77
C ASP A 19 6.92 -19.62 2.41
N ASN A 20 7.57 -19.39 3.55
CA ASN A 20 7.58 -18.08 4.21
C ASN A 20 8.37 -17.02 3.44
N GLU A 21 9.48 -17.41 2.82
CA GLU A 21 10.30 -16.53 1.98
C GLU A 21 9.53 -16.11 0.72
N PHE A 22 8.86 -17.07 0.06
CA PHE A 22 7.97 -16.78 -1.07
C PHE A 22 6.82 -15.82 -0.71
N LEU A 23 6.12 -16.07 0.40
CA LEU A 23 5.01 -15.20 0.84
C LEU A 23 5.48 -13.79 1.17
N LYS A 24 6.68 -13.67 1.74
CA LYS A 24 7.29 -12.38 2.02
C LYS A 24 7.62 -11.63 0.73
N GLU A 25 8.27 -12.28 -0.23
CA GLU A 25 8.57 -11.68 -1.54
C GLU A 25 7.28 -11.26 -2.28
N LEU A 26 6.24 -12.09 -2.23
CA LEU A 26 4.94 -11.77 -2.82
C LEU A 26 4.31 -10.53 -2.16
N ALA A 27 4.33 -10.46 -0.84
CA ALA A 27 3.80 -9.32 -0.10
C ALA A 27 4.59 -8.03 -0.37
N GLU A 28 5.93 -8.13 -0.43
CA GLU A 28 6.82 -7.02 -0.78
C GLU A 28 6.55 -6.53 -2.20
N GLY A 29 6.49 -7.43 -3.19
CA GLY A 29 6.18 -7.08 -4.57
C GLY A 29 4.79 -6.44 -4.73
N TYR A 30 3.78 -6.97 -4.03
CA TYR A 30 2.44 -6.37 -4.02
C TYR A 30 2.46 -4.94 -3.43
N LEU A 31 3.12 -4.76 -2.28
CA LEU A 31 3.25 -3.45 -1.65
C LEU A 31 3.99 -2.46 -2.55
N GLU A 32 5.06 -2.88 -3.22
CA GLU A 32 5.80 -2.04 -4.16
C GLU A 32 4.94 -1.60 -5.35
N VAL A 33 4.14 -2.50 -5.90
CA VAL A 33 3.20 -2.18 -6.98
C VAL A 33 2.15 -1.17 -6.50
N GLU A 34 1.56 -1.37 -5.33
CA GLU A 34 0.58 -0.44 -4.76
C GLU A 34 1.19 0.93 -4.44
N ILE A 35 2.41 0.97 -3.91
CA ILE A 35 3.16 2.21 -3.69
C ILE A 35 3.40 2.91 -5.03
N SER A 36 3.79 2.18 -6.07
CA SER A 36 4.06 2.73 -7.39
C SER A 36 2.79 3.31 -8.05
N LYS A 37 1.66 2.61 -7.95
CA LYS A 37 0.35 3.12 -8.39
C LYS A 37 -0.02 4.41 -7.66
N LYS A 38 0.14 4.44 -6.33
CA LYS A 38 -0.13 5.65 -5.52
C LYS A 38 0.78 6.82 -5.91
N LYS A 39 2.07 6.58 -6.18
CA LYS A 39 3.00 7.61 -6.68
C LYS A 39 2.58 8.15 -8.04
N ALA A 40 2.10 7.30 -8.95
CA ALA A 40 1.60 7.71 -10.26
C ALA A 40 0.36 8.60 -10.13
N LEU A 41 -0.62 8.19 -9.33
CA LEU A 41 -1.83 8.97 -9.06
C LEU A 41 -1.51 10.31 -8.39
N LEU A 42 -0.62 10.33 -7.41
CA LEU A 42 -0.17 11.58 -6.78
C LEU A 42 0.38 12.55 -7.83
N LYS A 43 1.27 12.07 -8.71
CA LYS A 43 1.84 12.90 -9.78
C LYS A 43 0.78 13.42 -10.74
N GLU A 44 -0.18 12.57 -11.11
CA GLU A 44 -1.28 12.95 -12.00
C GLU A 44 -2.17 14.03 -11.37
N TYR A 45 -2.61 13.83 -10.13
CA TYR A 45 -3.50 14.74 -9.44
C TYR A 45 -2.81 16.06 -9.10
N SER A 46 -1.55 16.04 -8.68
CA SER A 46 -0.76 17.27 -8.50
C SER A 46 -0.67 18.05 -9.80
N LYS A 47 -0.37 17.39 -10.92
CA LYS A 47 -0.32 18.05 -12.22
C LYS A 47 -1.69 18.60 -12.64
N ALA A 48 -2.77 17.85 -12.41
CA ALA A 48 -4.12 18.31 -12.72
C ALA A 48 -4.48 19.56 -11.90
N TYR A 49 -4.17 19.53 -10.60
CA TYR A 49 -4.41 20.65 -9.71
C TYR A 49 -3.58 21.88 -10.08
N ASP A 50 -2.30 21.72 -10.38
CA ASP A 50 -1.42 22.83 -10.80
C ASP A 50 -1.93 23.50 -12.08
N ASN A 51 -2.50 22.71 -13.00
CA ASN A 51 -3.05 23.20 -14.27
C ASN A 51 -4.51 23.69 -14.20
N LEU A 52 -5.18 23.59 -13.05
CA LEU A 52 -6.51 24.21 -12.88
C LEU A 52 -6.40 25.72 -13.02
N GLN A 53 -7.23 26.28 -13.91
CA GLN A 53 -7.33 27.72 -14.13
C GLN A 53 -7.98 28.45 -12.95
N ASP A 54 -9.00 27.84 -12.34
CA ASP A 54 -9.72 28.39 -11.18
C ASP A 54 -9.59 27.44 -9.99
N LYS A 55 -8.48 27.58 -9.26
CA LYS A 55 -8.21 26.79 -8.06
C LYS A 55 -9.12 27.19 -6.90
N ASP A 56 -9.54 28.45 -6.83
CA ASP A 56 -10.34 28.97 -5.72
C ASP A 56 -11.75 28.36 -5.74
N SER A 57 -12.38 28.27 -6.91
CA SER A 57 -13.67 27.60 -7.09
C SER A 57 -13.60 26.11 -6.75
N PHE A 58 -12.57 25.40 -7.24
CA PHE A 58 -12.34 23.99 -6.90
C PHE A 58 -12.15 23.79 -5.39
N ASN A 59 -11.32 24.60 -4.75
CA ASN A 59 -11.07 24.52 -3.31
C ASN A 59 -12.35 24.83 -2.50
N GLY A 60 -13.15 25.79 -2.94
CA GLY A 60 -14.45 26.09 -2.34
C GLY A 60 -15.38 24.88 -2.36
N GLN A 61 -15.57 24.26 -3.53
CA GLN A 61 -16.41 23.07 -3.68
C GLN A 61 -15.90 21.87 -2.87
N TYR A 62 -14.57 21.70 -2.80
CA TYR A 62 -13.96 20.67 -1.97
C TYR A 62 -14.26 20.88 -0.49
N LEU A 63 -14.10 22.11 0.01
CA LEU A 63 -14.44 22.46 1.39
C LEU A 63 -15.93 22.28 1.70
N GLU A 64 -16.82 22.69 0.79
CA GLU A 64 -18.26 22.48 0.94
C GLU A 64 -18.60 20.98 1.07
N THR A 65 -17.94 20.14 0.25
CA THR A 65 -18.11 18.69 0.31
C THR A 65 -17.67 18.13 1.66
N LEU A 66 -16.48 18.52 2.15
CA LEU A 66 -15.99 18.11 3.47
C LEU A 66 -16.93 18.54 4.60
N ILE A 67 -17.45 19.77 4.54
CA ILE A 67 -18.43 20.27 5.51
C ILE A 67 -19.73 19.45 5.45
N SER A 68 -20.19 19.07 4.25
CA SER A 68 -21.39 18.25 4.10
C SER A 68 -21.22 16.87 4.75
N ILE A 69 -20.10 16.19 4.47
CA ILE A 69 -19.79 14.88 5.06
C ILE A 69 -19.81 14.97 6.60
N LEU A 70 -19.11 15.95 7.17
CA LEU A 70 -19.07 16.14 8.62
C LEU A 70 -20.46 16.45 9.21
N ARG A 71 -21.28 17.23 8.51
CA ARG A 71 -22.66 17.50 8.96
C ARG A 71 -23.50 16.24 8.98
N ASP A 72 -23.33 15.36 8.02
CA ASP A 72 -24.10 14.12 7.94
C ASP A 72 -23.63 13.13 9.01
N GLU A 73 -22.32 12.98 9.23
CA GLU A 73 -21.75 12.19 10.34
C GLU A 73 -22.22 12.67 11.72
N LEU A 74 -22.45 13.98 11.90
CA LEU A 74 -22.91 14.56 13.16
C LEU A 74 -24.44 14.54 13.34
N LYS A 75 -25.22 14.32 12.27
CA LYS A 75 -26.70 14.21 12.34
C LYS A 75 -27.17 12.82 12.75
N ASP A 76 -26.33 11.80 12.57
CA ASP A 76 -26.62 10.41 12.94
C ASP A 76 -26.25 10.07 14.41
N ASN A 77 -26.18 11.08 15.31
CA ASN A 77 -26.09 10.92 16.77
C ASN A 77 -27.25 11.59 17.51
#